data_AF-A0A0S8JB35-F1
#
_entry.id   AF-A0A0S8JB35-F1
#
_cell.length_a   1.000
_cell.length_b   1.000
_cell.length_c   1.000
_cell.angle_alpha   90.00
_cell.angle_beta   90.00
_cell.angle_gamma   90.00
#
_symmetry.space_group_name_H-M   'P 1'
#
loop_
_entity.id
_entity.type
_entity.pdbx_description
1 polymer ?
#
loop_
_entity_poly.entity_id
_entity_poly.type
_entity_poly.pdbx_seq_one_letter_code
_entity_poly.pdbx_strand_id
1 'polypeptide(L)'
;MLDHTPADALIAAHDVGALGAISQRPVLDLFGLVTPGMIRPVRTVIIPTLGTSPQWYLEQLRERGAAYVVGYPNWLGFVAAAPECFEELHREVLGPVSQDEVAIYGGREMVVYRIRRDQLGEFLSAR
;
A
#
# COMPACT_ATOMS: atom_id res chain seq x y z
N MET A 1 7.27 8.54 -10.36
CA MET A 1 7.79 7.15 -10.23
C MET A 1 8.92 6.88 -11.22
N LEU A 2 8.76 7.12 -12.53
CA LEU A 2 9.77 6.80 -13.55
C LEU A 2 11.18 7.32 -13.23
N ASP A 3 11.28 8.56 -12.74
CA ASP A 3 12.55 9.21 -12.44
C ASP A 3 13.00 9.07 -10.97
N HIS A 4 12.20 8.39 -10.14
CA HIS A 4 12.38 8.38 -8.68
C HIS A 4 12.44 6.98 -8.07
N THR A 5 12.15 5.92 -8.84
CA THR A 5 12.25 4.53 -8.38
C THR A 5 13.08 3.68 -9.34
N PRO A 6 13.87 2.72 -8.83
CA PRO A 6 14.49 1.70 -9.67
C PRO A 6 13.47 0.98 -10.55
N ALA A 7 13.89 0.53 -11.73
CA ALA A 7 12.99 -0.14 -12.69
C ALA A 7 12.46 -1.49 -12.18
N ASP A 8 13.22 -2.16 -11.32
CA ASP A 8 12.90 -3.44 -10.69
C ASP A 8 12.23 -3.30 -9.31
N ALA A 9 12.01 -2.07 -8.83
CA ALA A 9 11.42 -1.85 -7.53
C ALA A 9 9.96 -2.34 -7.48
N LEU A 10 9.67 -3.27 -6.58
CA LEU A 10 8.30 -3.75 -6.32
C LEU A 10 7.51 -2.70 -5.54
N ILE A 11 6.40 -2.25 -6.12
CA ILE A 11 5.50 -1.25 -5.55
C ILE A 11 4.24 -1.95 -5.02
N ALA A 12 4.00 -1.89 -3.71
CA ALA A 12 2.74 -2.33 -3.14
C ALA A 12 1.68 -1.24 -3.30
N ALA A 13 0.56 -1.54 -3.93
CA ALA A 13 -0.49 -0.55 -4.18
C ALA A 13 -1.89 -1.18 -4.14
N HIS A 14 -2.89 -0.36 -3.80
CA HIS A 14 -4.30 -0.75 -3.92
C HIS A 14 -4.84 -0.56 -5.34
N ASP A 15 -4.37 0.48 -6.06
CA ASP A 15 -4.72 0.72 -7.47
C ASP A 15 -3.60 0.23 -8.37
N VAL A 16 -3.77 -0.97 -8.90
CA VAL A 16 -2.74 -1.66 -9.70
C VAL A 16 -2.81 -1.37 -11.19
N GLY A 17 -3.95 -0.86 -11.69
CA GLY A 17 -4.19 -0.71 -13.12
C GLY A 17 -3.33 0.40 -13.73
N ALA A 18 -3.55 1.64 -13.28
CA ALA A 18 -2.83 2.78 -13.82
C ALA A 18 -1.35 2.79 -13.38
N LEU A 19 -1.07 2.43 -12.12
CA LEU A 19 0.29 2.44 -11.59
C LEU A 19 1.19 1.43 -12.31
N GLY A 20 0.74 0.19 -12.53
CA GLY A 20 1.52 -0.80 -13.26
C GLY A 20 1.72 -0.42 -14.72
N ALA A 21 0.63 -0.05 -15.41
CA ALA A 21 0.67 0.27 -16.83
C ALA A 21 1.52 1.49 -17.17
N ILE A 22 1.47 2.55 -16.35
CA ILE A 22 2.21 3.80 -16.62
C ILE A 22 3.64 3.70 -16.10
N SER A 23 3.84 3.17 -14.89
CA SER A 23 5.17 3.16 -14.28
C SER A 23 6.09 2.09 -14.85
N GLN A 24 5.54 1.00 -15.42
CA GLN A 24 6.30 -0.17 -15.86
C GLN A 24 7.14 -0.80 -14.73
N ARG A 25 6.74 -0.60 -13.45
CA ARG A 25 7.33 -1.28 -12.30
C ARG A 25 6.51 -2.52 -11.95
N PRO A 26 7.12 -3.56 -11.38
CA PRO A 26 6.38 -4.64 -10.74
C PRO A 26 5.44 -4.09 -9.66
N VAL A 27 4.19 -4.54 -9.65
CA VAL A 27 3.18 -4.12 -8.66
C VAL A 27 2.74 -5.30 -7.82
N LEU A 28 2.77 -5.13 -6.50
CA LEU A 28 2.14 -6.02 -5.53
C LEU A 28 0.75 -5.47 -5.19
N ASP A 29 -0.29 -6.19 -5.62
CA ASP A 29 -1.67 -5.77 -5.41
C ASP A 29 -2.13 -6.02 -3.98
N LEU A 30 -2.33 -4.95 -3.21
CA LEU A 30 -2.81 -5.03 -1.82
C LEU A 30 -4.27 -5.52 -1.72
N PHE A 31 -5.04 -5.45 -2.80
CA PHE A 31 -6.45 -5.85 -2.84
C PHE A 31 -6.65 -7.23 -3.49
N GLY A 32 -5.57 -7.84 -3.99
CA GLY A 32 -5.54 -9.19 -4.52
C GLY A 32 -6.42 -9.46 -5.74
N LEU A 33 -6.81 -8.44 -6.49
CA LEU A 33 -7.48 -8.54 -7.79
C LEU A 33 -6.57 -9.26 -8.81
N VAL A 34 -5.29 -8.89 -8.85
CA VAL A 34 -4.26 -9.50 -9.72
C VAL A 34 -3.20 -10.27 -8.94
N THR A 35 -3.15 -10.10 -7.62
CA THR A 35 -2.31 -10.92 -6.72
C THR A 35 -3.17 -11.66 -5.68
N PRO A 36 -3.89 -12.74 -6.03
CA PRO A 36 -4.87 -13.37 -5.13
C PRO A 36 -4.33 -13.81 -3.76
N GLY A 37 -3.03 -14.07 -3.64
CA GLY A 37 -2.39 -14.38 -2.36
C GLY A 37 -2.31 -13.22 -1.36
N MET A 38 -2.63 -11.99 -1.79
CA MET A 38 -2.63 -10.78 -0.95
C MET A 38 -3.95 -10.52 -0.23
N ILE A 39 -4.95 -11.39 -0.38
CA ILE A 39 -6.19 -11.31 0.39
C ILE A 39 -6.36 -12.50 1.33
N ARG A 40 -6.93 -12.21 2.51
CA ARG A 40 -7.45 -13.22 3.44
C ARG A 40 -8.98 -13.12 3.44
N PRO A 41 -9.72 -14.24 3.53
CA PRO A 41 -11.17 -14.19 3.59
C PRO A 41 -11.64 -13.39 4.80
N VAL A 42 -12.21 -12.21 4.56
CA VAL A 42 -12.80 -11.34 5.58
C VAL A 42 -14.28 -11.19 5.26
N ARG A 43 -15.15 -11.55 6.22
CA ARG A 43 -16.60 -11.65 5.97
C ARG A 43 -17.35 -10.32 6.14
N THR A 44 -16.70 -9.31 6.70
CA THR A 44 -17.38 -8.11 7.24
C THR A 44 -16.87 -6.79 6.70
N VAL A 45 -15.76 -6.76 5.95
CA VAL A 45 -15.13 -5.52 5.48
C VAL A 45 -14.75 -5.67 4.01
N ILE A 46 -15.17 -4.71 3.19
CA ILE A 46 -14.92 -4.70 1.72
C ILE A 46 -13.44 -4.38 1.43
N ILE A 47 -12.82 -3.52 2.24
CA ILE A 47 -11.42 -3.11 2.10
C ILE A 47 -10.51 -4.17 2.76
N PRO A 48 -9.75 -4.98 2.02
CA PRO A 48 -9.05 -6.15 2.58
C PRO A 48 -8.01 -5.78 3.65
N THR A 49 -7.39 -4.61 3.50
CA THR A 49 -6.37 -4.09 4.42
C THR A 49 -6.92 -3.65 5.78
N LEU A 50 -8.24 -3.46 5.87
CA LEU A 50 -8.93 -3.11 7.12
C LEU A 50 -9.55 -4.32 7.82
N GLY A 51 -9.84 -5.39 7.07
CA GLY A 51 -10.40 -6.63 7.63
C GLY A 51 -9.35 -7.63 8.13
N THR A 52 -8.08 -7.46 7.74
CA THR A 52 -6.99 -8.40 8.04
C THR A 52 -5.99 -7.75 8.99
N SER A 53 -5.29 -8.57 9.80
CA SER A 53 -4.28 -8.09 10.74
C SER A 53 -3.22 -7.22 10.05
N PRO A 54 -2.91 -6.02 10.58
CA PRO A 54 -1.80 -5.20 10.14
C PRO A 54 -0.48 -5.97 10.00
N GLN A 55 -0.19 -6.85 10.97
CA GLN A 55 1.04 -7.64 11.00
C GLN A 55 1.18 -8.56 9.79
N TRP A 56 0.08 -9.14 9.32
CA TRP A 56 0.11 -10.01 8.14
C TRP A 56 0.52 -9.24 6.88
N TYR A 57 0.05 -8.00 6.69
CA TYR A 57 0.52 -7.18 5.57
C TYR A 57 1.98 -6.82 5.69
N LEU A 58 2.46 -6.47 6.89
CA LEU A 58 3.88 -6.19 7.11
C LEU A 58 4.76 -7.40 6.75
N GLU A 59 4.34 -8.61 7.12
CA GLU A 59 5.00 -9.86 6.73
C GLU A 59 5.01 -10.04 5.21
N GLN A 60 3.86 -9.85 4.54
CA GLN A 60 3.79 -9.95 3.08
C GLN A 60 4.66 -8.92 2.36
N LEU A 61 4.71 -7.68 2.84
CA LEU A 61 5.57 -6.64 2.29
C LEU A 61 7.04 -7.02 2.39
N ARG A 62 7.47 -7.58 3.54
CA ARG A 62 8.83 -8.08 3.74
C ARG A 62 9.12 -9.28 2.83
N GLU A 63 8.28 -10.30 2.86
CA GLU A 63 8.47 -11.56 2.13
C GLU A 63 8.53 -11.37 0.62
N ARG A 64 7.70 -10.46 0.09
CA ARG A 64 7.67 -10.14 -1.35
C ARG A 64 8.78 -9.16 -1.75
N GLY A 65 9.47 -8.55 -0.79
CA GLY A 65 10.48 -7.54 -1.05
C GLY A 65 9.90 -6.23 -1.58
N ALA A 66 8.71 -5.82 -1.12
CA ALA A 66 8.15 -4.53 -1.48
C ALA A 66 9.11 -3.39 -1.07
N ALA A 67 9.31 -2.42 -1.96
CA ALA A 67 10.17 -1.26 -1.72
C ALA A 67 9.37 0.00 -1.39
N TYR A 68 8.17 0.10 -1.95
CA TYR A 68 7.29 1.25 -1.79
C TYR A 68 5.86 0.80 -1.49
N VAL A 69 5.10 1.63 -0.78
CA VAL A 69 3.65 1.47 -0.57
C VAL A 69 2.96 2.72 -1.11
N VAL A 70 1.89 2.53 -1.87
CA VAL A 70 1.06 3.62 -2.40
C VAL A 70 -0.40 3.37 -2.08
N GLY A 71 -1.04 4.34 -1.43
CA GLY A 71 -2.48 4.28 -1.24
C GLY A 71 -3.08 5.34 -0.34
N TYR A 72 -4.37 5.17 -0.08
CA TYR A 72 -5.12 6.05 0.82
C TYR A 72 -4.72 5.75 2.27
N PRO A 73 -4.31 6.75 3.07
CA PRO A 73 -3.88 6.54 4.45
C PRO A 73 -4.87 5.75 5.31
N ASN A 74 -6.17 6.01 5.15
CA ASN A 74 -7.23 5.31 5.89
C ASN A 74 -7.42 3.84 5.49
N TRP A 75 -6.84 3.39 4.36
CA TRP A 75 -6.81 1.99 3.94
C TRP A 75 -5.48 1.33 4.28
N LEU A 76 -4.47 2.08 4.68
CA LEU A 76 -3.14 1.57 5.01
C LEU A 76 -2.97 1.40 6.53
N GLY A 77 -3.90 0.68 7.18
CA GLY A 77 -3.88 0.47 8.63
C GLY A 77 -2.56 -0.15 9.15
N PHE A 78 -1.86 -0.91 8.32
CA PHE A 78 -0.54 -1.46 8.63
C PHE A 78 0.59 -0.42 8.65
N VAL A 79 0.46 0.69 7.93
CA VAL A 79 1.40 1.81 8.03
C VAL A 79 1.20 2.50 9.38
N ALA A 80 -0.05 2.73 9.80
CA ALA A 80 -0.34 3.30 11.11
C ALA A 80 0.08 2.40 12.28
N ALA A 81 0.13 1.08 12.08
CA ALA A 81 0.55 0.12 13.09
C ALA A 81 2.07 0.03 13.30
N ALA A 82 2.87 0.48 12.32
CA ALA A 82 4.34 0.45 12.37
C ALA A 82 4.95 1.67 11.64
N PRO A 83 4.60 2.91 12.02
CA PRO A 83 4.95 4.12 11.29
C PRO A 83 6.45 4.31 11.11
N GLU A 84 7.27 3.82 12.04
CA GLU A 84 8.72 3.85 11.96
C GLU A 84 9.26 3.10 10.74
N CYS A 85 8.56 2.08 10.24
CA CYS A 85 8.97 1.29 9.07
C CYS A 85 8.75 2.02 7.74
N PHE A 86 8.11 3.19 7.75
CA PHE A 86 7.67 3.89 6.56
C PHE A 86 8.15 5.34 6.55
N GLU A 87 8.81 5.73 5.46
CA GLU A 87 9.17 7.12 5.19
C GLU A 87 8.20 7.68 4.16
N GLU A 88 7.42 8.69 4.54
CA GLU A 88 6.56 9.42 3.60
C GLU A 88 7.42 10.21 2.61
N LEU A 89 7.25 9.93 1.31
CA LEU A 89 7.99 10.61 0.23
C LEU A 89 7.14 11.65 -0.49
N HIS A 90 5.84 11.38 -0.65
CA HIS A 90 4.92 12.24 -1.38
C HIS A 90 3.50 12.07 -0.88
N ARG A 91 2.74 13.17 -0.87
CA ARG A 91 1.31 13.20 -0.57
C ARG A 91 0.63 14.05 -1.62
N GLU A 92 -0.36 13.46 -2.27
CA GLU A 92 -1.20 14.15 -3.24
C GLU A 92 -2.60 14.35 -2.65
N VAL A 93 -3.12 15.57 -2.77
CA VAL A 93 -4.49 15.91 -2.38
C VAL A 93 -5.32 16.02 -3.64
N LEU A 94 -6.26 15.10 -3.82
CA LEU A 94 -7.23 15.16 -4.90
C LEU A 94 -8.03 16.46 -4.78
N GLY A 95 -8.21 17.13 -5.93
CA GLY A 95 -8.91 18.41 -6.07
C GLY A 95 -10.34 18.38 -5.51
N PRO A 96 -11.08 19.50 -5.55
CA PRO A 96 -12.46 19.54 -5.04
C PRO A 96 -13.33 18.55 -5.83
N VAL A 97 -13.62 17.41 -5.21
CA VAL A 97 -14.60 16.43 -5.68
C VAL A 97 -15.84 16.63 -4.83
N SER A 98 -17.02 16.74 -5.44
CA SER A 98 -18.26 16.86 -4.66
C SER A 98 -18.46 15.59 -3.84
N GLN A 99 -19.00 15.66 -2.63
CA GLN A 99 -19.18 14.48 -1.76
C GLN A 99 -19.99 13.36 -2.44
N ASP A 100 -20.86 13.72 -3.40
CA ASP A 100 -21.71 12.81 -4.17
C ASP A 100 -20.95 12.10 -5.33
N GLU A 101 -19.74 12.54 -5.66
CA GLU A 101 -18.85 11.90 -6.66
C GLU A 101 -17.81 10.95 -6.01
N VAL A 102 -17.78 10.83 -4.69
CA VAL A 102 -16.69 10.19 -3.90
C VAL A 102 -17.02 8.73 -3.54
N ALA A 103 -17.45 7.92 -4.51
CA ALA A 103 -17.87 6.54 -4.20
C ALA A 103 -16.72 5.50 -4.19
N ILE A 104 -15.60 5.76 -4.89
CA ILE A 104 -14.59 4.71 -5.18
C ILE A 104 -13.19 4.96 -4.60
N TYR A 105 -12.97 6.05 -3.86
CA TYR A 105 -11.65 6.44 -3.34
C TYR A 105 -11.64 6.45 -1.81
N GLY A 106 -10.53 6.06 -1.18
CA GLY A 106 -10.35 6.05 0.28
C GLY A 106 -10.23 7.44 0.91
N GLY A 107 -10.83 8.46 0.34
CA GLY A 107 -10.69 9.85 0.77
C GLY A 107 -9.85 10.68 -0.19
N ARG A 108 -9.47 11.87 0.25
CA ARG A 108 -8.90 12.90 -0.62
C ARG A 108 -7.40 12.82 -0.80
N GLU A 109 -6.72 11.98 -0.04
CA GLU A 109 -5.27 11.96 0.03
C GLU A 109 -4.73 10.62 -0.42
N MET A 110 -3.76 10.64 -1.32
CA MET A 110 -2.99 9.45 -1.69
C MET A 110 -1.53 9.69 -1.34
N VAL A 111 -0.92 8.70 -0.70
CA VAL A 111 0.43 8.84 -0.14
C VAL A 111 1.34 7.76 -0.70
N VAL A 112 2.60 8.14 -0.89
CA VAL A 112 3.71 7.26 -1.25
C VAL A 112 4.65 7.14 -0.06
N TYR A 113 4.86 5.91 0.39
CA TYR A 113 5.85 5.57 1.41
C TYR A 113 6.99 4.77 0.79
N ARG A 114 8.22 5.05 1.23
CA ARG A 114 9.35 4.13 1.11
C ARG A 114 9.38 3.20 2.32
N ILE A 115 9.56 1.91 2.09
CA ILE A 115 9.71 0.93 3.16
C ILE A 115 11.16 0.95 3.64
N ARG A 116 11.36 1.21 4.94
CA ARG A 116 12.66 1.07 5.60
C ARG A 116 12.85 -0.39 6.00
N ARG A 117 13.41 -1.17 5.08
CA ARG A 117 13.47 -2.64 5.19
C ARG A 117 14.17 -3.14 6.46
N ASP A 118 15.22 -2.45 6.91
CA ASP A 118 15.92 -2.81 8.15
C ASP A 118 14.99 -2.68 9.36
N GLN A 119 14.29 -1.54 9.46
CA GLN A 119 13.33 -1.29 10.55
C GLN A 119 12.12 -2.23 10.48
N LEU A 120 11.64 -2.57 9.27
CA LEU A 120 10.58 -3.57 9.09
C LEU A 120 11.04 -4.96 9.54
N GLY A 121 12.28 -5.34 9.26
CA GLY A 121 12.87 -6.58 9.73
C GLY A 121 12.92 -6.64 11.26
N GLU A 122 13.46 -5.60 11.89
CA GLU A 122 13.55 -5.48 13.34
C GLU A 122 12.17 -5.50 14.01
N PHE A 123 11.21 -4.73 13.49
CA PHE A 123 9.84 -4.67 14.02
C PHE A 123 9.17 -6.04 14.05
N LEU A 124 9.34 -6.83 12.97
CA LEU A 124 8.75 -8.16 12.86
C LEU A 124 9.49 -9.23 13.66
N SER A 125 10.76 -9.01 14.02
CA SER A 125 11.54 -9.93 14.85
C SER A 125 11.36 -9.69 16.36
N ALA A 126 10.88 -8.51 16.75
CA ALA A 126 10.69 -8.13 18.15
C ALA A 126 9.32 -8.53 18.74
N ARG A 127 8.48 -9.22 17.98
CA ARG A 127 7.08 -9.52 18.33
C ARG A 127 6.75 -11.01 18.23
#